data_AF-A0A1S3Q2Z8-F1
#
_entry.id   AF-A0A1S3Q2Z8-F1
#
_cell.length_a   1.000
_cell.length_b   1.000
_cell.length_c   1.000
_cell.angle_alpha   90.00
_cell.angle_beta   90.00
_cell.angle_gamma   90.00
#
_symmetry.space_group_name_H-M   'P 1'
#
loop_
_entity.id
_entity.type
_entity.pdbx_description
1 polymer ?
#
loop_
_entity_poly.entity_id
_entity_poly.type
_entity_poly.pdbx_seq_one_letter_code
_entity_poly.pdbx_strand_id
1 'polypeptide(L)'
;MLDNEDSESAHVNVYKSGKVLVQEIDQGSCGDPGIPAYGKREGTGFRHGDRLHFDCLPAFELVGKKNITCQKNNQWSAKKPSCVFSCFFNFTTPSGVLLSPNYPQEYGNNMHCVWLIITKPESRINLAFNDLSMEKQFDFLSVKDGGKAESPILGTFSGDVLPAPITTSAHVARLEFLTDHTYTDRGFNITFTTFRHNECPDPGVPVNGKRFGENLQLGSSISFLCEEGFVKTHGSQTVSCILKDGNVVWDNAVPRCEAQCGGDLKAPSGIILSPGWPELYKEALNCEWVIEAPPGYPIKIVFDKFRTEVNYDVLEVRDGRFPSSPLIGSYQGTQVPQFLISTSNFLFLLFSTDKSHSDIGFRIHYE
;
A
#
# COMPACT_ATOMS: atom_id res chain seq x y z
N MET A 1 -41.94 -36.72 43.45
CA MET A 1 -42.52 -36.34 42.15
C MET A 1 -41.52 -35.36 41.56
N LEU A 2 -40.53 -35.77 40.74
CA LEU A 2 -40.66 -36.27 39.36
C LEU A 2 -41.58 -35.31 38.56
N ASP A 3 -41.14 -34.53 37.57
CA ASP A 3 -40.08 -34.64 36.54
C ASP A 3 -39.53 -33.21 36.23
N ASN A 4 -38.26 -32.87 35.95
CA ASN A 4 -37.21 -33.30 35.01
C ASN A 4 -37.52 -33.06 33.51
N GLU A 5 -36.80 -32.09 32.91
CA GLU A 5 -36.28 -32.02 31.50
C GLU A 5 -35.75 -30.58 31.30
N ASP A 6 -34.47 -30.32 31.60
CA ASP A 6 -33.24 -30.57 30.83
C ASP A 6 -32.80 -29.37 29.97
N SER A 7 -31.70 -28.79 30.42
CA SER A 7 -30.78 -27.94 29.70
C SER A 7 -30.05 -28.76 28.63
N GLU A 8 -30.08 -28.35 27.37
CA GLU A 8 -29.17 -28.92 26.37
C GLU A 8 -28.39 -27.85 25.60
N SER A 9 -27.12 -27.79 26.00
CA SER A 9 -25.93 -27.50 25.22
C SER A 9 -26.14 -27.47 23.69
N ALA A 10 -25.77 -26.34 23.08
CA ALA A 10 -25.58 -26.23 21.65
C ALA A 10 -24.42 -27.16 21.20
N HIS A 11 -24.77 -28.37 20.78
CA HIS A 11 -23.81 -29.32 20.23
C HIS A 11 -23.42 -28.92 18.80
N VAL A 12 -22.17 -28.44 18.66
CA VAL A 12 -21.49 -28.31 17.38
C VAL A 12 -21.07 -29.71 16.91
N ASN A 13 -21.79 -30.27 15.92
CA ASN A 13 -21.36 -31.49 15.24
C ASN A 13 -20.60 -31.14 13.95
N VAL A 14 -19.27 -31.24 14.01
CA VAL A 14 -18.39 -31.13 12.85
C VAL A 14 -18.33 -32.47 12.11
N TYR A 15 -19.08 -32.60 11.03
CA TYR A 15 -18.87 -33.69 10.06
C TYR A 15 -17.89 -33.25 8.98
N LYS A 16 -16.65 -33.75 9.02
CA LYS A 16 -15.69 -33.68 7.91
C LYS A 16 -16.13 -34.67 6.82
N SER A 17 -16.85 -34.17 5.82
CA SER A 17 -16.87 -34.70 4.45
C SER A 17 -17.65 -33.71 3.57
N GLY A 18 -16.95 -33.10 2.62
CA GLY A 18 -17.41 -32.13 1.59
C GLY A 18 -18.91 -31.82 1.50
N LYS A 19 -19.40 -30.90 2.36
CA LYS A 19 -20.77 -30.38 2.29
C LYS A 19 -20.76 -28.89 1.98
N VAL A 20 -21.47 -28.51 0.92
CA VAL A 20 -21.95 -27.15 0.70
C VAL A 20 -22.64 -26.67 1.98
N LEU A 21 -22.19 -25.54 2.52
CA LEU A 21 -22.86 -24.86 3.64
C LEU A 21 -24.23 -24.38 3.16
N VAL A 22 -25.30 -25.06 3.58
CA VAL A 22 -26.66 -24.58 3.36
C VAL A 22 -27.00 -23.67 4.55
N GLN A 23 -27.24 -22.39 4.27
CA GLN A 23 -27.70 -21.43 5.27
C GLN A 23 -29.21 -21.58 5.40
N GLU A 24 -29.71 -21.85 6.61
CA GLU A 24 -31.15 -21.90 6.88
C GLU A 24 -31.73 -20.48 6.76
N ILE A 25 -32.76 -20.31 5.91
CA ILE A 25 -33.42 -19.02 5.67
C ILE A 25 -34.74 -19.03 6.45
N ASP A 26 -34.94 -18.02 7.32
CA ASP A 26 -36.19 -17.82 8.06
C ASP A 26 -37.41 -17.79 7.12
N GLN A 27 -38.51 -18.39 7.57
CA GLN A 27 -39.80 -18.37 6.86
C GLN A 27 -40.22 -16.91 6.60
N GLY A 28 -40.36 -16.51 5.32
CA GLY A 28 -40.70 -15.13 4.93
C GLY A 28 -39.52 -14.23 4.57
N SER A 29 -38.33 -14.79 4.33
CA SER A 29 -37.13 -14.09 3.87
C SER A 29 -36.69 -14.53 2.46
N CYS A 30 -36.06 -13.63 1.71
CA CYS A 30 -35.49 -13.90 0.37
C CYS A 30 -33.98 -14.21 0.39
N GLY A 31 -33.34 -14.20 1.57
CA GLY A 31 -31.90 -14.35 1.73
C GLY A 31 -31.09 -13.13 1.25
N ASP A 32 -29.82 -13.02 1.69
CA ASP A 32 -28.95 -11.92 1.27
C ASP A 32 -28.38 -12.17 -0.14
N PRO A 33 -28.70 -11.33 -1.15
CA PRO A 33 -28.11 -11.45 -2.48
C PRO A 33 -26.61 -11.10 -2.51
N GLY A 34 -26.10 -10.44 -1.45
CA GLY A 34 -24.76 -9.92 -1.34
C GLY A 34 -24.57 -8.59 -2.08
N ILE A 35 -23.33 -8.11 -2.11
CA ILE A 35 -22.93 -6.88 -2.80
C ILE A 35 -22.29 -7.26 -4.16
N PRO A 36 -22.59 -6.55 -5.26
CA PRO A 36 -21.87 -6.75 -6.52
C PRO A 36 -20.39 -6.36 -6.36
N ALA A 37 -19.48 -7.06 -7.04
CA ALA A 37 -18.11 -6.58 -7.17
C ALA A 37 -18.11 -5.17 -7.80
N TYR A 38 -17.30 -4.26 -7.25
CA TYR A 38 -17.28 -2.84 -7.65
C TYR A 38 -18.64 -2.13 -7.54
N GLY A 39 -19.53 -2.61 -6.68
CA GLY A 39 -20.81 -2.01 -6.38
C GLY A 39 -20.98 -1.75 -4.89
N LYS A 40 -22.00 -0.97 -4.57
CA LYS A 40 -22.50 -0.77 -3.21
C LYS A 40 -23.98 -1.15 -3.17
N ARG A 41 -24.43 -1.62 -2.00
CA ARG A 41 -25.83 -1.93 -1.71
C ARG A 41 -26.31 -1.05 -0.57
N GLU A 42 -27.47 -0.44 -0.72
CA GLU A 42 -28.20 0.23 0.35
C GLU A 42 -29.44 -0.61 0.73
N GLY A 43 -29.72 -0.69 2.03
CA GLY A 43 -30.76 -1.55 2.61
C GLY A 43 -30.21 -2.85 3.19
N THR A 44 -30.67 -3.19 4.40
CA THR A 44 -30.23 -4.36 5.18
C THR A 44 -31.34 -5.39 5.41
N GLY A 45 -32.58 -5.05 5.08
CA GLY A 45 -33.74 -5.94 5.23
C GLY A 45 -33.83 -6.99 4.11
N PHE A 46 -34.23 -8.20 4.49
CA PHE A 46 -34.40 -9.35 3.60
C PHE A 46 -35.80 -10.00 3.68
N ARG A 47 -36.71 -9.42 4.45
CA ARG A 47 -38.08 -9.93 4.64
C ARG A 47 -38.98 -9.49 3.50
N HIS A 48 -40.13 -10.15 3.33
CA HIS A 48 -41.12 -9.77 2.33
C HIS A 48 -41.47 -8.27 2.39
N GLY A 49 -41.38 -7.59 1.24
CA GLY A 49 -41.60 -6.15 1.13
C GLY A 49 -40.34 -5.30 1.24
N ASP A 50 -39.24 -5.83 1.78
CA ASP A 50 -37.98 -5.10 1.86
C ASP A 50 -37.41 -4.84 0.47
N ARG A 51 -36.78 -3.67 0.30
CA ARG A 51 -36.21 -3.21 -0.96
C ARG A 51 -34.73 -2.90 -0.80
N LEU A 52 -33.93 -3.41 -1.73
CA LEU A 52 -32.50 -3.14 -1.83
C LEU A 52 -32.22 -2.22 -3.00
N HIS A 53 -31.31 -1.27 -2.81
CA HIS A 53 -30.79 -0.38 -3.84
C HIS A 53 -29.34 -0.74 -4.16
N PHE A 54 -28.97 -0.72 -5.44
CA PHE A 54 -27.60 -0.96 -5.87
C PHE A 54 -27.10 0.19 -6.72
N ASP A 55 -25.84 0.55 -6.53
CA ASP A 55 -25.07 1.48 -7.35
C ASP A 55 -23.70 0.89 -7.63
N CYS A 56 -23.05 1.37 -8.69
CA CYS A 56 -21.69 0.99 -9.02
C CYS A 56 -20.69 2.07 -8.59
N LEU A 57 -19.43 1.67 -8.39
CA LEU A 57 -18.32 2.60 -8.23
C LEU A 57 -18.13 3.43 -9.52
N PRO A 58 -17.47 4.60 -9.47
CA PRO A 58 -17.14 5.39 -10.65
C PRO A 58 -16.45 4.55 -11.74
N ALA A 59 -16.74 4.84 -13.01
CA ALA A 59 -16.34 4.05 -14.18
C ALA A 59 -16.93 2.64 -14.30
N PHE A 60 -17.92 2.27 -13.48
CA PHE A 60 -18.70 1.06 -13.66
C PHE A 60 -20.18 1.39 -13.92
N GLU A 61 -20.79 0.66 -14.85
CA GLU A 61 -22.20 0.75 -15.20
C GLU A 61 -22.99 -0.41 -14.61
N LEU A 62 -24.17 -0.10 -14.06
CA LEU A 62 -25.03 -1.09 -13.44
C LEU A 62 -25.83 -1.86 -14.50
N VAL A 63 -25.51 -3.12 -14.69
CA VAL A 63 -26.25 -4.05 -15.54
C VAL A 63 -27.26 -4.83 -14.68
N GLY A 64 -28.54 -4.53 -14.87
CA GLY A 64 -29.65 -5.17 -14.16
C GLY A 64 -30.61 -4.17 -13.53
N LYS A 65 -31.38 -4.61 -12.53
CA LYS A 65 -32.33 -3.75 -11.83
C LYS A 65 -31.63 -3.02 -10.69
N LYS A 66 -31.65 -1.68 -10.73
CA LYS A 66 -31.14 -0.81 -9.67
C LYS A 66 -31.79 -1.05 -8.32
N ASN A 67 -33.04 -1.50 -8.34
CA ASN A 67 -33.80 -1.82 -7.13
C ASN A 67 -34.42 -3.22 -7.26
N ILE A 68 -34.31 -4.02 -6.21
CA ILE A 68 -35.00 -5.30 -6.10
C ILE A 68 -35.81 -5.35 -4.80
N THR A 69 -36.91 -6.08 -4.80
CA THR A 69 -37.82 -6.19 -3.66
C THR A 69 -38.08 -7.65 -3.34
N CYS A 70 -38.08 -8.00 -2.05
CA CYS A 70 -38.34 -9.36 -1.60
C CYS A 70 -39.84 -9.68 -1.72
N GLN A 71 -40.17 -10.67 -2.54
CA GLN A 71 -41.55 -11.02 -2.88
C GLN A 71 -42.08 -12.14 -1.97
N LYS A 72 -43.41 -12.28 -1.92
CA LYS A 72 -44.11 -13.26 -1.05
C LYS A 72 -43.78 -14.73 -1.34
N ASN A 73 -43.20 -15.01 -2.51
CA ASN A 73 -42.73 -16.35 -2.92
C ASN A 73 -41.29 -16.64 -2.44
N ASN A 74 -40.75 -15.86 -1.50
CA ASN A 74 -39.37 -15.95 -1.00
C ASN A 74 -38.30 -15.73 -2.08
N GLN A 75 -38.61 -15.00 -3.15
CA GLN A 75 -37.64 -14.62 -4.18
C GLN A 75 -37.53 -13.11 -4.33
N TRP A 76 -36.34 -12.64 -4.69
CA TRP A 76 -36.14 -11.26 -5.11
C TRP A 76 -36.79 -11.01 -6.46
N SER A 77 -37.36 -9.81 -6.64
CA SER A 77 -38.02 -9.40 -7.88
C SER A 77 -37.09 -9.39 -9.12
N ALA A 78 -35.78 -9.43 -8.92
CA ALA A 78 -34.77 -9.66 -9.96
C ALA A 78 -33.49 -10.23 -9.32
N LYS A 79 -32.61 -10.78 -10.17
CA LYS A 79 -31.26 -11.21 -9.75
C LYS A 79 -30.42 -9.99 -9.31
N LYS A 80 -29.43 -10.24 -8.45
CA LYS A 80 -28.42 -9.24 -8.09
C LYS A 80 -27.81 -8.62 -9.37
N PRO A 81 -27.77 -7.29 -9.51
CA PRO A 81 -27.15 -6.65 -10.66
C PRO A 81 -25.63 -6.81 -10.64
N SER A 82 -25.00 -6.62 -11.80
CA SER A 82 -23.54 -6.62 -11.93
C SER A 82 -23.07 -5.22 -12.30
N CYS A 83 -21.92 -4.81 -11.76
CA CYS A 83 -21.24 -3.59 -12.16
C CYS A 83 -20.21 -3.96 -13.24
N VAL A 84 -20.47 -3.52 -14.46
CA VAL A 84 -19.60 -3.78 -15.61
C VAL A 84 -18.76 -2.55 -15.87
N PHE A 85 -17.46 -2.75 -16.05
CA PHE A 85 -16.54 -1.66 -16.29
C PHE A 85 -16.91 -0.91 -17.59
N SER A 86 -16.94 0.43 -17.54
CA SER A 86 -17.23 1.28 -18.69
C SER A 86 -15.94 1.84 -19.28
N CYS A 87 -15.70 1.50 -20.55
CA CYS A 87 -14.56 2.02 -21.30
C CYS A 87 -14.69 3.49 -21.68
N PHE A 88 -15.80 4.15 -21.36
CA PHE A 88 -16.01 5.57 -21.64
C PHE A 88 -16.63 6.25 -20.43
N PHE A 89 -15.83 6.98 -19.66
CA PHE A 89 -16.32 7.64 -18.45
C PHE A 89 -15.65 8.99 -18.18
N ASN A 90 -16.44 9.93 -17.66
CA ASN A 90 -15.98 11.25 -17.25
C ASN A 90 -15.95 11.33 -15.73
N PHE A 91 -14.76 11.35 -15.15
CA PHE A 91 -14.55 11.65 -13.74
C PHE A 91 -14.68 13.16 -13.53
N THR A 92 -15.54 13.55 -12.60
CA THR A 92 -15.77 14.96 -12.22
C THR A 92 -15.51 15.22 -10.74
N THR A 93 -15.09 14.20 -10.00
CA THR A 93 -14.70 14.30 -8.59
C THR A 93 -13.29 14.87 -8.47
N PRO A 94 -12.95 15.56 -7.36
CA PRO A 94 -11.62 16.14 -7.15
C PRO A 94 -10.54 15.07 -6.87
N SER A 95 -10.94 13.84 -6.59
CA SER A 95 -10.05 12.69 -6.50
C SER A 95 -10.82 11.42 -6.85
N GLY A 96 -10.08 10.36 -7.15
CA GLY A 96 -10.65 9.06 -7.46
C GLY A 96 -9.60 8.04 -7.85
N VAL A 97 -10.09 6.85 -8.18
CA VAL A 97 -9.27 5.72 -8.64
C VAL A 97 -9.78 5.31 -10.01
N LEU A 98 -8.86 5.17 -10.96
CA LEU A 98 -9.08 4.59 -12.27
C LEU A 98 -8.40 3.22 -12.29
N LEU A 99 -9.20 2.20 -12.54
CA LEU A 99 -8.73 0.82 -12.69
C LEU A 99 -8.82 0.42 -14.16
N SER A 100 -7.99 -0.53 -14.59
CA SER A 100 -8.24 -1.21 -15.86
C SER A 100 -9.51 -2.07 -15.76
N PRO A 101 -10.14 -2.39 -16.90
CA PRO A 101 -11.24 -3.34 -16.94
C PRO A 101 -10.86 -4.66 -16.24
N ASN A 102 -11.78 -5.17 -15.40
CA ASN A 102 -11.65 -6.39 -14.59
C ASN A 102 -10.60 -6.38 -13.45
N TYR A 103 -9.80 -5.33 -13.26
CA TYR A 103 -8.74 -5.30 -12.25
C TYR A 103 -9.24 -5.69 -10.85
N PRO A 104 -8.62 -6.66 -10.14
CA PRO A 104 -7.28 -7.20 -10.36
C PRO A 104 -7.26 -8.52 -11.15
N GLN A 105 -8.31 -8.81 -11.93
CA GLN A 105 -8.27 -9.87 -12.94
C GLN A 105 -7.76 -9.30 -14.25
N GLU A 106 -7.46 -10.18 -15.20
CA GLU A 106 -6.93 -9.81 -16.49
C GLU A 106 -7.92 -8.95 -17.30
N TYR A 107 -7.42 -7.90 -17.95
CA TYR A 107 -8.21 -7.09 -18.88
C TYR A 107 -8.53 -7.89 -20.15
N GLY A 108 -9.31 -7.33 -21.08
CA GLY A 108 -9.68 -7.99 -22.33
C GLY A 108 -8.82 -7.58 -23.53
N ASN A 109 -8.91 -8.38 -24.59
CA ASN A 109 -8.29 -8.06 -25.89
C ASN A 109 -9.16 -7.08 -26.70
N ASN A 110 -8.52 -6.38 -27.65
CA ASN A 110 -9.14 -5.46 -28.61
C ASN A 110 -9.93 -4.33 -27.94
N MET A 111 -9.48 -3.89 -26.78
CA MET A 111 -10.15 -2.84 -26.03
C MET A 111 -9.72 -1.47 -26.53
N HIS A 112 -10.68 -0.57 -26.61
CA HIS A 112 -10.44 0.85 -26.77
C HIS A 112 -11.20 1.59 -25.68
N CYS A 113 -10.48 1.97 -24.63
CA CYS A 113 -11.06 2.65 -23.49
C CYS A 113 -10.48 4.05 -23.37
N VAL A 114 -11.36 5.00 -23.07
CA VAL A 114 -11.08 6.42 -23.02
C VAL A 114 -11.77 6.99 -21.80
N TRP A 115 -10.99 7.54 -20.88
CA TRP A 115 -11.51 8.21 -19.70
C TRP A 115 -11.06 9.66 -19.68
N LEU A 116 -11.96 10.55 -19.27
CA LEU A 116 -11.66 11.95 -19.04
C LEU A 116 -11.72 12.24 -17.54
N ILE A 117 -10.71 12.92 -17.02
CA ILE A 117 -10.76 13.52 -15.69
C ILE A 117 -10.93 15.01 -15.91
N ILE A 118 -12.07 15.54 -15.47
CA ILE A 118 -12.47 16.93 -15.69
C ILE A 118 -12.64 17.58 -14.33
N THR A 119 -11.81 18.57 -14.03
CA THR A 119 -11.88 19.35 -12.79
C THR A 119 -12.20 20.82 -13.06
N LYS A 120 -12.29 21.62 -12.00
CA LYS A 120 -12.57 23.05 -12.10
C LYS A 120 -11.46 23.75 -12.90
N PRO A 121 -11.80 24.78 -13.69
CA PRO A 121 -10.80 25.66 -14.30
C PRO A 121 -9.76 26.13 -13.26
N GLU A 122 -8.53 26.36 -13.71
CA GLU A 122 -7.38 26.74 -12.86
C GLU A 122 -6.94 25.68 -11.84
N SER A 123 -7.43 24.44 -11.98
CA SER A 123 -6.89 23.29 -11.26
C SER A 123 -6.01 22.43 -12.17
N ARG A 124 -5.15 21.62 -11.57
CA ARG A 124 -4.31 20.61 -12.21
C ARG A 124 -4.63 19.24 -11.64
N ILE A 125 -4.27 18.19 -12.37
CA ILE A 125 -4.55 16.80 -12.04
C ILE A 125 -3.21 16.08 -11.88
N ASN A 126 -3.00 15.46 -10.72
CA ASN A 126 -1.87 14.56 -10.47
C ASN A 126 -2.35 13.12 -10.53
N LEU A 127 -1.63 12.30 -11.29
CA LEU A 127 -1.87 10.88 -11.52
C LEU A 127 -0.74 10.09 -10.87
N ALA A 128 -1.08 9.29 -9.86
CA ALA A 128 -0.18 8.37 -9.19
C ALA A 128 -0.47 6.94 -9.63
N PHE A 129 0.56 6.24 -10.12
CA PHE A 129 0.46 4.86 -10.59
C PHE A 129 0.80 3.93 -9.43
N ASN A 130 -0.19 3.17 -8.96
CA ASN A 130 -0.03 2.24 -7.84
C ASN A 130 0.29 0.82 -8.32
N ASP A 131 -0.18 0.46 -9.52
CA ASP A 131 0.04 -0.84 -10.14
C ASP A 131 -0.01 -0.71 -11.67
N LEU A 132 0.83 -1.46 -12.36
CA LEU A 132 0.90 -1.53 -13.82
C LEU A 132 1.42 -2.91 -14.21
N SER A 133 0.65 -3.63 -15.02
CA SER A 133 0.95 -4.97 -15.51
C SER A 133 0.19 -5.13 -16.83
N MET A 134 0.85 -4.85 -17.95
CA MET A 134 0.26 -4.86 -19.30
C MET A 134 1.20 -5.56 -20.27
N GLU A 135 0.68 -6.04 -21.40
CA GLU A 135 1.52 -6.60 -22.45
C GLU A 135 2.54 -5.57 -22.93
N LYS A 136 3.83 -5.94 -22.86
CA LYS A 136 4.93 -5.04 -23.19
C LYS A 136 4.99 -4.84 -24.71
N GLN A 137 4.99 -3.57 -25.14
CA GLN A 137 5.07 -3.14 -26.56
C GLN A 137 3.82 -3.34 -27.44
N PHE A 138 2.74 -3.92 -26.92
CA PHE A 138 1.52 -4.18 -27.71
C PHE A 138 0.30 -3.51 -27.09
N ASP A 139 0.21 -3.52 -25.77
CA ASP A 139 -0.84 -2.82 -25.03
C ASP A 139 -0.31 -1.50 -24.47
N PHE A 140 -1.10 -0.44 -24.66
CA PHE A 140 -0.66 0.91 -24.38
C PHE A 140 -1.68 1.68 -23.56
N LEU A 141 -1.20 2.27 -22.46
CA LEU A 141 -1.89 3.33 -21.74
C LEU A 141 -1.23 4.67 -22.08
N SER A 142 -1.95 5.55 -22.77
CA SER A 142 -1.53 6.91 -23.05
C SER A 142 -2.23 7.92 -22.14
N VAL A 143 -1.46 8.83 -21.58
CA VAL A 143 -1.93 9.97 -20.77
C VAL A 143 -1.69 11.26 -21.53
N LYS A 144 -2.75 12.07 -21.72
CA LYS A 144 -2.73 13.31 -22.50
C LYS A 144 -3.16 14.52 -21.66
N ASP A 145 -2.51 15.65 -21.90
CA ASP A 145 -2.77 16.94 -21.24
C ASP A 145 -3.90 17.70 -21.94
N GLY A 146 -5.13 17.34 -21.62
CA GLY A 146 -6.35 17.90 -22.19
C GLY A 146 -7.38 16.83 -22.55
N GLY A 147 -8.56 17.28 -22.99
CA GLY A 147 -9.69 16.38 -23.25
C GLY A 147 -9.76 15.78 -24.66
N LYS A 148 -8.90 16.21 -25.58
CA LYS A 148 -8.99 15.85 -27.00
C LYS A 148 -8.03 14.73 -27.38
N ALA A 149 -8.29 14.04 -28.49
CA ALA A 149 -7.45 12.93 -28.93
C ALA A 149 -6.05 13.39 -29.35
N GLU A 150 -5.96 14.62 -29.86
CA GLU A 150 -4.75 15.32 -30.30
C GLU A 150 -4.04 16.11 -29.19
N SER A 151 -4.55 16.08 -27.95
CA SER A 151 -3.91 16.74 -26.82
C SER A 151 -2.47 16.23 -26.60
N PRO A 152 -1.54 17.10 -26.13
CA PRO A 152 -0.15 16.71 -25.89
C PRO A 152 -0.02 15.45 -25.02
N ILE A 153 0.83 14.52 -25.41
CA ILE A 153 1.06 13.28 -24.68
C ILE A 153 2.03 13.57 -23.52
N LEU A 154 1.60 13.27 -22.30
CA LEU A 154 2.45 13.33 -21.10
C LEU A 154 3.22 12.03 -20.88
N GLY A 155 2.68 10.90 -21.35
CA GLY A 155 3.37 9.62 -21.34
C GLY A 155 2.56 8.52 -22.03
N THR A 156 3.28 7.50 -22.50
CA THR A 156 2.71 6.26 -23.04
C THR A 156 3.42 5.09 -22.37
N PHE A 157 2.65 4.19 -21.77
CA PHE A 157 3.14 3.13 -20.91
C PHE A 157 2.73 1.75 -21.43
N SER A 158 3.62 0.77 -21.28
CA SER A 158 3.42 -0.65 -21.59
C SER A 158 4.29 -1.49 -20.64
N GLY A 159 3.99 -2.77 -20.45
CA GLY A 159 4.72 -3.62 -19.53
C GLY A 159 4.33 -3.40 -18.06
N ASP A 160 5.28 -3.66 -17.17
CA ASP A 160 5.12 -3.74 -15.71
C ASP A 160 5.92 -2.68 -14.93
N VAL A 161 6.61 -1.78 -15.64
CA VAL A 161 7.44 -0.75 -15.02
C VAL A 161 6.59 0.46 -14.62
N LEU A 162 6.46 0.70 -13.32
CA LEU A 162 5.73 1.85 -12.79
C LEU A 162 6.41 3.19 -13.16
N PRO A 163 5.69 4.13 -13.80
CA PRO A 163 6.22 5.46 -14.07
C PRO A 163 6.15 6.36 -12.82
N ALA A 164 6.92 7.44 -12.84
CA ALA A 164 6.77 8.51 -11.85
C ALA A 164 5.38 9.18 -11.97
N PRO A 165 4.85 9.79 -10.88
CA PRO A 165 3.59 10.52 -10.94
C PRO A 165 3.59 11.62 -12.01
N ILE A 166 2.46 11.78 -12.69
CA ILE A 166 2.29 12.73 -13.80
C ILE A 166 1.33 13.82 -13.39
N THR A 167 1.72 15.07 -13.61
CA THR A 167 0.85 16.23 -13.39
C THR A 167 0.50 16.90 -14.71
N THR A 168 -0.79 17.16 -14.94
CA THR A 168 -1.28 17.94 -16.09
C THR A 168 -0.98 19.43 -15.92
N SER A 169 -0.85 20.17 -17.02
CA SER A 169 -0.76 21.63 -16.96
C SER A 169 -2.11 22.30 -16.69
N ALA A 170 -3.21 21.62 -17.04
CA ALA A 170 -4.57 22.14 -16.99
C ALA A 170 -5.58 21.21 -16.28
N HIS A 171 -6.85 21.60 -16.35
CA HIS A 171 -7.98 21.01 -15.60
C HIS A 171 -8.63 19.80 -16.27
N VAL A 172 -8.05 19.29 -17.37
CA VAL A 172 -8.57 18.11 -18.07
C VAL A 172 -7.44 17.16 -18.40
N ALA A 173 -7.59 15.88 -18.05
CA ALA A 173 -6.71 14.80 -18.48
C ALA A 173 -7.51 13.80 -19.32
N ARG A 174 -6.90 13.27 -20.39
CA ARG A 174 -7.44 12.15 -21.17
C ARG A 174 -6.52 10.95 -21.00
N LEU A 175 -7.08 9.84 -20.56
CA LEU A 175 -6.41 8.55 -20.48
C LEU A 175 -7.01 7.62 -21.52
N GLU A 176 -6.16 6.97 -22.31
CA GLU A 176 -6.55 6.12 -23.42
C GLU A 176 -5.81 4.79 -23.30
N PHE A 177 -6.56 3.70 -23.10
CA PHE A 177 -6.04 2.35 -22.99
C PHE A 177 -6.46 1.55 -24.23
N LEU A 178 -5.46 1.05 -24.94
CA LEU A 178 -5.60 0.28 -26.16
C LEU A 178 -4.97 -1.08 -25.96
N THR A 179 -5.74 -2.14 -26.26
CA THR A 179 -5.23 -3.51 -26.23
C THR A 179 -5.31 -4.19 -27.58
N ASP A 180 -4.35 -5.06 -27.81
CA ASP A 180 -4.17 -5.89 -28.99
C ASP A 180 -5.10 -7.13 -28.94
N HIS A 181 -5.01 -8.02 -29.94
CA HIS A 181 -5.88 -9.20 -30.06
C HIS A 181 -5.49 -10.41 -29.19
N THR A 182 -4.37 -10.36 -28.49
CA THR A 182 -3.72 -11.42 -27.72
C THR A 182 -3.26 -10.93 -26.34
N TYR A 183 -2.71 -11.85 -25.55
CA TYR A 183 -2.06 -11.65 -24.23
C TYR A 183 -2.62 -10.56 -23.31
N THR A 184 -3.25 -11.01 -22.23
CA THR A 184 -3.78 -10.13 -21.19
C THR A 184 -2.96 -10.25 -19.93
N ASP A 185 -2.99 -9.19 -19.13
CA ASP A 185 -2.39 -9.18 -17.80
C ASP A 185 -3.31 -8.41 -16.85
N ARG A 186 -2.93 -8.27 -15.60
CA ARG A 186 -3.72 -7.74 -14.49
C ARG A 186 -4.18 -6.29 -14.70
N GLY A 187 -3.45 -5.53 -15.51
CA GLY A 187 -3.75 -4.15 -15.89
C GLY A 187 -3.20 -3.14 -14.90
N PHE A 188 -3.98 -2.13 -14.53
CA PHE A 188 -3.47 -0.97 -13.77
C PHE A 188 -4.41 -0.44 -12.69
N ASN A 189 -3.79 0.23 -11.71
CA ASN A 189 -4.46 0.99 -10.66
C ASN A 189 -3.83 2.38 -10.57
N ILE A 190 -4.60 3.42 -10.90
CA ILE A 190 -4.15 4.81 -10.94
C ILE A 190 -5.03 5.63 -10.01
N THR A 191 -4.42 6.32 -9.05
CA THR A 191 -5.11 7.30 -8.22
C THR A 191 -4.92 8.68 -8.83
N PHE A 192 -5.99 9.46 -8.95
CA PHE A 192 -5.92 10.85 -9.37
C PHE A 192 -6.38 11.80 -8.26
N THR A 193 -5.75 12.97 -8.20
CA THR A 193 -6.08 14.05 -7.27
C THR A 193 -6.00 15.40 -7.97
N THR A 194 -6.83 16.35 -7.58
CA THR A 194 -6.89 17.69 -8.16
C THR A 194 -6.48 18.73 -7.14
N PHE A 195 -5.72 19.72 -7.57
CA PHE A 195 -5.19 20.81 -6.74
C PHE A 195 -5.10 22.09 -7.56
N ARG A 196 -4.92 23.25 -6.92
CA ARG A 196 -4.90 24.53 -7.66
C ARG A 196 -3.63 24.66 -8.50
N HIS A 197 -3.71 25.43 -9.58
CA HIS A 197 -2.59 25.63 -10.51
C HIS A 197 -1.36 26.26 -9.82
N ASN A 198 -1.56 27.04 -8.75
CA ASN A 198 -0.51 27.65 -7.94
C ASN A 198 -0.06 26.79 -6.74
N GLU A 199 -0.50 25.54 -6.65
CA GLU A 199 -0.12 24.59 -5.59
C GLU A 199 0.71 23.46 -6.19
N CYS A 200 1.70 22.97 -5.44
CA CYS A 200 2.40 21.73 -5.76
C CYS A 200 1.52 20.51 -5.44
N PRO A 201 1.70 19.37 -6.13
CA PRO A 201 1.05 18.12 -5.75
C PRO A 201 1.34 17.77 -4.30
N ASP A 202 0.41 17.15 -3.58
CA ASP A 202 0.71 16.71 -2.22
C ASP A 202 1.88 15.71 -2.23
N PRO A 203 3.03 16.02 -1.60
CA PRO A 203 4.18 15.12 -1.57
C PRO A 203 3.93 13.85 -0.74
N GLY A 204 2.84 13.80 0.03
CA GLY A 204 2.55 12.71 0.94
C GLY A 204 3.45 12.71 2.18
N VAL A 205 3.52 11.56 2.85
CA VAL A 205 4.37 11.33 4.01
C VAL A 205 5.32 10.17 3.69
N PRO A 206 6.64 10.31 3.90
CA PRO A 206 7.57 9.21 3.75
C PRO A 206 7.16 8.01 4.61
N VAL A 207 7.29 6.80 4.06
CA VAL A 207 7.22 5.58 4.88
C VAL A 207 8.31 5.65 5.94
N ASN A 208 7.98 5.31 7.19
CA ASN A 208 8.90 5.42 8.35
C ASN A 208 9.43 6.84 8.56
N GLY A 209 8.62 7.85 8.23
CA GLY A 209 8.96 9.25 8.40
C GLY A 209 7.75 10.09 8.79
N LYS A 210 8.05 11.33 9.14
CA LYS A 210 7.08 12.35 9.55
C LYS A 210 7.24 13.58 8.67
N ARG A 211 6.11 14.22 8.39
CA ARG A 211 6.03 15.47 7.63
C ARG A 211 5.68 16.63 8.56
N PHE A 212 6.27 17.78 8.30
CA PHE A 212 6.01 19.04 8.99
C PHE A 212 5.66 20.12 7.96
N GLY A 213 4.46 20.66 8.07
CA GLY A 213 3.92 21.67 7.16
C GLY A 213 2.89 21.12 6.18
N GLU A 214 1.81 21.88 5.98
CA GLU A 214 0.67 21.49 5.14
C GLU A 214 0.47 22.44 3.94
N ASN A 215 1.17 23.58 3.90
CA ASN A 215 1.01 24.55 2.83
C ASN A 215 1.65 24.06 1.54
N LEU A 216 0.84 23.89 0.50
CA LEU A 216 1.26 23.44 -0.84
C LEU A 216 1.43 24.59 -1.83
N GLN A 217 1.17 25.84 -1.44
CA GLN A 217 1.21 26.99 -2.35
C GLN A 217 2.63 27.30 -2.82
N LEU A 218 2.75 27.85 -4.04
CA LEU A 218 4.00 28.36 -4.59
C LEU A 218 4.74 29.25 -3.57
N GLY A 219 6.01 28.94 -3.33
CA GLY A 219 6.88 29.60 -2.35
C GLY A 219 6.86 29.00 -0.94
N SER A 220 6.00 28.03 -0.66
CA SER A 220 6.03 27.28 0.61
C SER A 220 7.16 26.25 0.64
N SER A 221 7.49 25.80 1.86
CA SER A 221 8.39 24.65 2.07
C SER A 221 7.77 23.67 3.05
N ILE A 222 8.08 22.40 2.86
CA ILE A 222 7.68 21.28 3.72
C ILE A 222 8.94 20.56 4.16
N SER A 223 9.00 20.22 5.45
CA SER A 223 10.12 19.47 6.02
C SER A 223 9.71 18.07 6.44
N PHE A 224 10.68 17.17 6.44
CA PHE A 224 10.52 15.76 6.74
C PHE A 224 11.59 15.28 7.71
N LEU A 225 11.23 14.33 8.57
CA LEU A 225 12.12 13.67 9.51
C LEU A 225 11.87 12.17 9.47
N CYS A 226 12.93 11.37 9.32
CA CYS A 226 12.81 9.93 9.46
C CYS A 226 12.54 9.56 10.92
N GLU A 227 11.73 8.53 11.14
CA GLU A 227 11.48 8.01 12.48
C GLU A 227 12.73 7.39 13.10
N GLU A 228 12.73 7.20 14.42
CA GLU A 228 13.89 6.65 15.13
C GLU A 228 14.28 5.27 14.58
N GLY A 229 15.59 5.08 14.36
CA GLY A 229 16.15 3.87 13.72
C GLY A 229 16.16 3.89 12.20
N PHE A 230 15.54 4.89 11.56
CA PHE A 230 15.58 5.10 10.11
C PHE A 230 16.40 6.33 9.77
N VAL A 231 17.04 6.31 8.60
CA VAL A 231 17.74 7.48 8.07
C VAL A 231 17.32 7.81 6.65
N LYS A 232 17.56 9.06 6.27
CA LYS A 232 17.39 9.52 4.89
C LYS A 232 18.49 8.94 4.01
N THR A 233 18.14 8.03 3.11
CA THR A 233 19.07 7.50 2.09
C THR A 233 19.01 8.27 0.78
N HIS A 234 17.83 8.81 0.44
CA HIS A 234 17.59 9.56 -0.81
C HIS A 234 16.69 10.78 -0.56
N GLY A 235 16.61 11.68 -1.54
CA GLY A 235 15.76 12.87 -1.49
C GLY A 235 16.25 13.94 -0.52
N SER A 236 15.38 14.90 -0.21
CA SER A 236 15.68 16.05 0.65
C SER A 236 14.87 16.03 1.94
N GLN A 237 15.45 16.52 3.05
CA GLN A 237 14.69 16.73 4.30
C GLN A 237 13.75 17.94 4.20
N THR A 238 13.98 18.83 3.24
CA THR A 238 13.10 19.98 2.99
C THR A 238 12.91 20.11 1.49
N VAL A 239 11.65 20.22 1.08
CA VAL A 239 11.26 20.49 -0.31
C VAL A 239 10.56 21.84 -0.36
N SER A 240 10.80 22.59 -1.42
CA SER A 240 10.19 23.91 -1.64
C SER A 240 9.37 23.90 -2.91
N CYS A 241 8.18 24.49 -2.85
CA CYS A 241 7.27 24.58 -3.99
C CYS A 241 7.71 25.76 -4.87
N ILE A 242 8.20 25.46 -6.07
CA ILE A 242 8.84 26.43 -6.96
C ILE A 242 8.16 26.46 -8.34
N LEU A 243 8.39 27.55 -9.08
CA LEU A 243 8.03 27.63 -10.49
C LEU A 243 9.23 27.21 -11.33
N LYS A 244 9.13 26.06 -12.00
CA LYS A 244 10.17 25.51 -12.87
C LYS A 244 9.59 25.30 -14.28
N ASP A 245 10.17 25.96 -15.27
CA ASP A 245 9.74 25.87 -16.68
C ASP A 245 8.23 26.14 -16.88
N GLY A 246 7.69 27.13 -16.15
CA GLY A 246 6.27 27.49 -16.20
C GLY A 246 5.34 26.58 -15.39
N ASN A 247 5.85 25.54 -14.74
CA ASN A 247 5.08 24.60 -13.93
C ASN A 247 5.40 24.76 -12.43
N VAL A 248 4.39 24.76 -11.59
CA VAL A 248 4.56 24.76 -10.12
C VAL A 248 4.83 23.33 -9.66
N VAL A 249 6.03 23.05 -9.15
CA VAL A 249 6.52 21.71 -8.77
C VAL A 249 7.42 21.77 -7.54
N TRP A 250 7.62 20.64 -6.87
CA TRP A 250 8.63 20.51 -5.82
C TRP A 250 10.04 20.55 -6.42
N ASP A 251 10.95 21.29 -5.78
CA ASP A 251 12.35 21.41 -6.18
C ASP A 251 13.13 20.10 -6.04
N ASN A 252 12.75 19.25 -5.08
CA ASN A 252 13.39 18.00 -4.74
C ASN A 252 12.37 16.90 -4.45
N ALA A 253 12.82 15.64 -4.47
CA ALA A 253 12.02 14.49 -4.06
C ALA A 253 11.91 14.38 -2.54
N VAL A 254 10.77 13.85 -2.09
CA VAL A 254 10.49 13.42 -0.71
C VAL A 254 11.53 12.39 -0.25
N PRO A 255 11.98 12.41 1.02
CA PRO A 255 13.06 11.54 1.44
C PRO A 255 12.61 10.09 1.54
N ARG A 256 13.56 9.17 1.30
CA ARG A 256 13.38 7.74 1.55
C ARG A 256 14.03 7.39 2.89
N CYS A 257 13.22 6.93 3.85
CA CYS A 257 13.64 6.61 5.20
C CYS A 257 13.81 5.09 5.35
N GLU A 258 15.06 4.64 5.49
CA GLU A 258 15.41 3.21 5.52
C GLU A 258 16.29 2.86 6.72
N ALA A 259 16.15 1.63 7.19
CA ALA A 259 17.08 1.02 8.14
C ALA A 259 18.42 0.76 7.43
N GLN A 260 19.50 1.32 7.95
CA GLN A 260 20.83 1.18 7.34
C GLN A 260 21.43 -0.19 7.64
N CYS A 261 22.19 -0.73 6.69
CA CYS A 261 23.08 -1.84 6.92
C CYS A 261 24.41 -1.33 7.49
N GLY A 262 24.45 -1.09 8.81
CA GLY A 262 25.62 -0.64 9.53
C GLY A 262 25.73 0.88 9.80
N GLY A 263 26.82 1.27 10.45
CA GLY A 263 27.17 2.68 10.74
C GLY A 263 27.74 2.93 12.14
N ASP A 264 28.34 4.10 12.33
CA ASP A 264 28.81 4.59 13.64
C ASP A 264 27.69 5.33 14.38
N LEU A 265 27.31 4.83 15.56
CA LEU A 265 26.23 5.34 16.40
C LEU A 265 26.81 6.02 17.63
N LYS A 266 26.72 7.35 17.68
CA LYS A 266 27.30 8.18 18.76
C LYS A 266 26.27 8.91 19.62
N ALA A 267 24.98 8.80 19.27
CA ALA A 267 23.91 9.35 20.10
C ALA A 267 23.86 8.58 21.43
N PRO A 268 23.50 9.21 22.56
CA PRO A 268 23.48 8.54 23.87
C PRO A 268 22.47 7.40 23.97
N SER A 269 21.42 7.43 23.15
CA SER A 269 20.47 6.33 22.98
C SER A 269 19.98 6.29 21.54
N GLY A 270 19.40 5.17 21.13
CA GLY A 270 18.85 5.04 19.79
C GLY A 270 18.30 3.65 19.48
N ILE A 271 17.92 3.47 18.23
CA ILE A 271 17.34 2.22 17.72
C ILE A 271 18.18 1.71 16.55
N ILE A 272 18.46 0.41 16.56
CA ILE A 272 19.04 -0.34 15.45
C ILE A 272 17.96 -1.27 14.91
N LEU A 273 17.76 -1.19 13.60
CA LEU A 273 16.80 -2.01 12.86
C LEU A 273 17.55 -2.86 11.84
N SER A 274 17.09 -4.08 11.62
CA SER A 274 17.55 -4.86 10.46
C SER A 274 17.17 -4.14 9.15
N PRO A 275 18.02 -4.17 8.10
CA PRO A 275 17.69 -3.55 6.82
C PRO A 275 16.38 -4.09 6.27
N GLY A 276 15.47 -3.22 5.83
CA GLY A 276 14.14 -3.60 5.33
C GLY A 276 13.01 -3.57 6.37
N TRP A 277 13.32 -3.42 7.67
CA TRP A 277 12.32 -3.36 8.74
C TRP A 277 11.17 -2.37 8.46
N PRO A 278 9.89 -2.72 8.74
CA PRO A 278 9.41 -3.96 9.35
C PRO A 278 9.15 -5.09 8.35
N GLU A 279 9.55 -4.94 7.09
CA GLU A 279 9.51 -6.01 6.09
C GLU A 279 10.69 -6.96 6.28
N LEU A 280 10.71 -8.03 5.47
CA LEU A 280 11.79 -9.01 5.50
C LEU A 280 13.13 -8.36 5.14
N TYR A 281 14.19 -8.75 5.85
CA TYR A 281 15.54 -8.31 5.50
C TYR A 281 16.00 -8.91 4.17
N LYS A 282 16.97 -8.26 3.52
CA LYS A 282 17.54 -8.79 2.27
C LYS A 282 18.50 -9.95 2.54
N GLU A 283 18.65 -10.82 1.56
CA GLU A 283 19.71 -11.82 1.53
C GLU A 283 21.08 -11.20 1.24
N ALA A 284 22.13 -11.95 1.57
CA ALA A 284 23.55 -11.67 1.35
C ALA A 284 24.04 -10.36 1.99
N LEU A 285 23.52 -10.03 3.16
CA LEU A 285 23.90 -8.86 3.93
C LEU A 285 25.12 -9.15 4.81
N ASN A 286 25.92 -8.11 5.01
CA ASN A 286 26.97 -8.07 6.00
C ASN A 286 26.99 -6.65 6.58
N CYS A 287 26.25 -6.46 7.67
CA CYS A 287 25.98 -5.15 8.27
C CYS A 287 26.74 -4.99 9.57
N GLU A 288 27.48 -3.89 9.69
CA GLU A 288 28.36 -3.62 10.84
C GLU A 288 27.97 -2.31 11.53
N TRP A 289 27.58 -2.38 12.80
CA TRP A 289 27.32 -1.19 13.62
C TRP A 289 28.35 -1.07 14.73
N VAL A 290 28.81 0.16 14.96
CA VAL A 290 29.67 0.51 16.07
C VAL A 290 28.95 1.51 16.94
N ILE A 291 28.60 1.13 18.16
CA ILE A 291 28.04 2.05 19.16
C ILE A 291 29.20 2.62 19.98
N GLU A 292 29.27 3.94 20.09
CA GLU A 292 30.30 4.68 20.85
C GLU A 292 29.62 5.54 21.91
N ALA A 293 29.87 5.21 23.18
CA ALA A 293 29.48 6.03 24.33
C ALA A 293 30.68 6.87 24.82
N PRO A 294 30.44 7.94 25.61
CA PRO A 294 31.51 8.67 26.28
C PRO A 294 32.38 7.73 27.14
N PRO A 295 33.69 8.01 27.29
CA PRO A 295 34.57 7.17 28.08
C PRO A 295 34.06 6.95 29.52
N GLY A 296 34.02 5.69 29.96
CA GLY A 296 33.55 5.30 31.29
C GLY A 296 32.05 4.99 31.40
N TYR A 297 31.28 5.15 30.32
CA TYR A 297 29.87 4.76 30.27
C TYR A 297 29.72 3.42 29.54
N PRO A 298 29.24 2.35 30.22
CA PRO A 298 28.88 1.10 29.55
C PRO A 298 27.60 1.30 28.73
N ILE A 299 27.48 0.55 27.64
CA ILE A 299 26.34 0.57 26.72
C ILE A 299 25.45 -0.61 27.04
N LYS A 300 24.16 -0.37 27.20
CA LYS A 300 23.15 -1.42 27.33
C LYS A 300 22.37 -1.54 26.04
N ILE A 301 22.20 -2.78 25.56
CA ILE A 301 21.30 -3.08 24.44
C ILE A 301 20.14 -3.97 24.89
N VAL A 302 18.95 -3.68 24.38
CA VAL A 302 17.71 -4.41 24.66
C VAL A 302 17.07 -4.83 23.35
N PHE A 303 16.72 -6.10 23.25
CA PHE A 303 16.05 -6.66 22.07
C PHE A 303 14.53 -6.57 22.28
N ASP A 304 13.85 -5.73 21.49
CA ASP A 304 12.39 -5.64 21.54
C ASP A 304 11.74 -6.70 20.65
N LYS A 305 12.40 -7.00 19.54
CA LYS A 305 12.00 -8.00 18.54
C LYS A 305 13.23 -8.66 17.95
N PHE A 306 13.15 -9.96 17.73
CA PHE A 306 14.22 -10.73 17.10
C PHE A 306 13.65 -11.98 16.42
N ARG A 307 13.79 -12.06 15.09
CA ARG A 307 13.52 -13.24 14.29
C ARG A 307 14.45 -13.26 13.08
N THR A 308 15.31 -14.27 13.01
CA THR A 308 16.19 -14.52 11.86
C THR A 308 16.11 -15.98 11.44
N GLU A 309 16.63 -16.32 10.26
CA GLU A 309 16.72 -17.71 9.83
C GLU A 309 17.64 -18.51 10.75
N VAL A 310 17.15 -19.67 11.20
CA VAL A 310 17.88 -20.55 12.13
C VAL A 310 19.03 -21.25 11.39
N ASN A 311 20.25 -21.17 11.95
CA ASN A 311 21.49 -21.77 11.45
C ASN A 311 22.16 -21.08 10.26
N TYR A 312 21.58 -20.00 9.74
CA TYR A 312 22.09 -19.31 8.55
C TYR A 312 22.33 -17.82 8.81
N ASP A 313 21.36 -17.14 9.44
CA ASP A 313 21.41 -15.71 9.66
C ASP A 313 21.71 -15.37 11.13
N VAL A 314 22.84 -14.72 11.35
CA VAL A 314 23.41 -14.53 12.69
C VAL A 314 23.65 -13.05 12.98
N LEU A 315 23.19 -12.62 14.16
CA LEU A 315 23.60 -11.36 14.78
C LEU A 315 24.62 -11.63 15.88
N GLU A 316 25.85 -11.17 15.67
CA GLU A 316 26.91 -11.17 16.67
C GLU A 316 26.98 -9.82 17.40
N VAL A 317 27.23 -9.87 18.70
CA VAL A 317 27.49 -8.70 19.55
C VAL A 317 28.83 -8.88 20.26
N ARG A 318 29.72 -7.92 20.13
CA ARG A 318 31.10 -7.95 20.65
C ARG A 318 31.36 -6.75 21.55
N ASP A 319 32.04 -6.98 22.67
CA ASP A 319 32.39 -5.95 23.67
C ASP A 319 33.66 -5.22 23.27
N GLY A 320 33.50 -4.05 22.66
CA GLY A 320 34.58 -3.24 22.12
C GLY A 320 34.28 -2.76 20.69
N ARG A 321 35.24 -2.07 20.09
CA ARG A 321 35.04 -1.35 18.82
C ARG A 321 35.24 -2.21 17.55
N PHE A 322 35.91 -3.35 17.66
CA PHE A 322 36.44 -4.06 16.49
C PHE A 322 35.80 -5.43 16.29
N PRO A 323 35.82 -6.01 15.07
CA PRO A 323 35.37 -7.38 14.84
C PRO A 323 36.15 -8.43 15.64
N SER A 324 37.38 -8.12 16.05
CA SER A 324 38.22 -8.97 16.90
C SER A 324 37.92 -8.84 18.40
N SER A 325 37.03 -7.94 18.80
CA SER A 325 36.61 -7.77 20.19
C SER A 325 35.93 -9.03 20.76
N PRO A 326 35.99 -9.25 22.09
CA PRO A 326 35.35 -10.39 22.75
C PRO A 326 33.88 -10.55 22.35
N LEU A 327 33.51 -11.75 21.90
CA LEU A 327 32.12 -12.09 21.58
C LEU A 327 31.32 -12.25 22.88
N ILE A 328 30.26 -11.46 23.03
CA ILE A 328 29.38 -11.50 24.22
C ILE A 328 27.96 -11.99 23.88
N GLY A 329 27.60 -12.05 22.61
CA GLY A 329 26.34 -12.63 22.15
C GLY A 329 26.42 -13.08 20.69
N SER A 330 25.77 -14.20 20.38
CA SER A 330 25.55 -14.67 19.01
C SER A 330 24.12 -15.22 18.96
N TYR A 331 23.29 -14.61 18.11
CA TYR A 331 21.85 -14.81 18.13
C TYR A 331 21.33 -15.18 16.75
N GLN A 332 20.37 -16.12 16.75
CA GLN A 332 19.67 -16.59 15.58
C GLN A 332 18.29 -17.15 15.95
N GLY A 333 17.40 -17.31 14.97
CA GLY A 333 16.07 -17.87 15.18
C GLY A 333 15.09 -16.85 15.77
N THR A 334 14.05 -17.33 16.44
CA THR A 334 12.89 -16.52 16.85
C THR A 334 12.83 -16.20 18.34
N GLN A 335 13.77 -16.72 19.13
CA GLN A 335 13.82 -16.43 20.55
C GLN A 335 14.42 -15.04 20.77
N VAL A 336 13.65 -14.14 21.40
CA VAL A 336 14.12 -12.80 21.75
C VAL A 336 15.23 -12.91 22.80
N PRO A 337 16.45 -12.41 22.52
CA PRO A 337 17.55 -12.47 23.49
C PRO A 337 17.31 -11.62 24.73
N GLN A 338 18.02 -11.95 25.82
CA GLN A 338 18.09 -11.06 26.99
C GLN A 338 18.95 -9.83 26.66
N PHE A 339 18.72 -8.72 27.39
CA PHE A 339 19.56 -7.54 27.31
C PHE A 339 21.04 -7.85 27.61
N LEU A 340 21.93 -7.07 27.02
CA LEU A 340 23.38 -7.11 27.26
C LEU A 340 23.86 -5.76 27.78
N ILE A 341 24.96 -5.77 28.54
CA ILE A 341 25.66 -4.58 29.00
C ILE A 341 27.14 -4.77 28.68
N SER A 342 27.75 -3.81 27.98
CA SER A 342 29.18 -3.83 27.69
C SER A 342 30.01 -3.53 28.93
N THR A 343 31.27 -4.00 28.94
CA THR A 343 32.27 -3.56 29.93
C THR A 343 33.06 -2.35 29.45
N SER A 344 33.11 -2.13 28.13
CA SER A 344 33.73 -0.96 27.50
C SER A 344 32.70 0.11 27.11
N ASN A 345 33.18 1.26 26.62
CA ASN A 345 32.34 2.31 26.04
C ASN A 345 32.04 2.08 24.54
N PHE A 346 32.31 0.87 24.02
CA PHE A 346 32.04 0.49 22.65
C PHE A 346 31.29 -0.84 22.56
N LEU A 347 30.38 -0.95 21.60
CA LEU A 347 29.84 -2.23 21.14
C LEU A 347 29.98 -2.34 19.64
N PHE A 348 30.39 -3.51 19.17
CA PHE A 348 30.43 -3.86 17.76
C PHE A 348 29.36 -4.93 17.49
N LEU A 349 28.47 -4.65 16.56
CA LEU A 349 27.41 -5.57 16.13
C LEU A 349 27.64 -5.95 14.67
N LEU A 350 27.53 -7.23 14.37
CA LEU A 350 27.66 -7.78 13.02
C LEU A 350 26.45 -8.64 12.70
N PHE A 351 25.66 -8.24 11.71
CA PHE A 351 24.57 -9.05 11.17
C PHE A 351 24.95 -9.59 9.80
N SER A 352 24.98 -10.91 9.67
CA SER A 352 25.29 -11.61 8.42
C SER A 352 24.12 -12.47 7.99
N THR A 353 23.75 -12.37 6.72
CA THR A 353 22.70 -13.23 6.12
C THR A 353 23.24 -14.07 4.97
N ASP A 354 22.64 -15.23 4.76
CA ASP A 354 23.00 -16.15 3.67
C ASP A 354 22.37 -15.70 2.33
N LYS A 355 22.29 -16.55 1.30
CA LYS A 355 21.75 -16.18 -0.03
C LYS A 355 20.27 -16.52 -0.23
N SER A 356 19.54 -16.94 0.80
CA SER A 356 18.17 -17.43 0.66
C SER A 356 17.37 -17.33 1.93
N HIS A 357 16.06 -17.10 1.79
CA HIS A 357 15.15 -16.93 2.91
C HIS A 357 15.46 -15.71 3.78
N SER A 358 14.39 -15.11 4.27
CA SER A 358 14.47 -13.93 5.11
C SER A 358 13.33 -13.98 6.11
N ASP A 359 13.54 -13.41 7.29
CA ASP A 359 12.50 -13.15 8.27
C ASP A 359 12.44 -11.64 8.55
N ILE A 360 11.60 -11.22 9.49
CA ILE A 360 11.34 -9.81 9.81
C ILE A 360 12.55 -9.11 10.45
N GLY A 361 13.53 -9.87 10.93
CA GLY A 361 14.77 -9.36 11.53
C GLY A 361 14.60 -8.89 12.97
N PHE A 362 15.17 -7.73 13.31
CA PHE A 362 15.28 -7.29 14.70
C PHE A 362 15.07 -5.78 14.88
N ARG A 363 14.66 -5.45 16.11
CA ARG A 363 14.62 -4.09 16.66
C ARG A 363 15.35 -4.09 17.99
N ILE A 364 16.41 -3.30 18.07
CA ILE A 364 17.29 -3.19 19.23
C ILE A 364 17.29 -1.74 19.70
N HIS A 365 17.03 -1.52 20.98
CA HIS A 365 17.24 -0.23 21.63
C HIS A 365 18.58 -0.24 22.35
N TYR A 366 19.33 0.86 22.26
CA TYR A 366 20.57 1.04 23.01
C TYR A 366 20.52 2.33 23.84
N GLU A 367 21.16 2.32 25.01
CA GLU A 367 21.26 3.43 25.96
C GLU A 367 22.56 3.39 26.78
#